data_AF-A0A1R2CXR9-F1
#
_entry.id   AF-A0A1R2CXR9-F1
#
_cell.length_a   1.000
_cell.length_b   1.000
_cell.length_c   1.000
_cell.angle_alpha   90.00
_cell.angle_beta   90.00
_cell.angle_gamma   90.00
#
_symmetry.space_group_name_H-M   'P 1'
#
loop_
_entity.id
_entity.type
_entity.pdbx_description
1 polymer ?
#
loop_
_entity_poly.entity_id
_entity_poly.type
_entity_poly.pdbx_seq_one_letter_code
_entity_poly.pdbx_strand_id
1 'polypeptide(L)'
;MLINMSISSEKICQNLEMNNMCNRLIDCYIATTEFPTHFRCLNLRYLLFQTQKELSLSVVETVGWLILLEEIGLKIESINPKYILLYTAIKAKKILGNVTKREYFNLQMIYPSLLKDFKVWSKETLTDGIISIKKLGKKFSELNLPPNQNVINYNFYVDYVLGNVREYKSYLLLEQKNSKPYKKRQIHNVSDRNVIDEREFERIDN
;
A
#
# COMPACT_ATOMS: atom_id res chain seq x y z
N MET A 1 -29.16 -4.68 40.59
CA MET A 1 -28.01 -4.12 39.85
C MET A 1 -27.44 -5.20 38.93
N LEU A 2 -27.96 -5.34 37.70
CA LEU A 2 -27.51 -6.34 36.71
C LEU A 2 -27.55 -5.73 35.29
N ILE A 3 -26.91 -4.57 35.09
CA ILE A 3 -26.91 -3.88 33.79
C ILE A 3 -25.48 -3.68 33.23
N ASN A 4 -24.41 -3.95 34.00
CA ASN A 4 -23.05 -3.59 33.58
C ASN A 4 -22.19 -4.72 32.96
N MET A 5 -22.66 -5.98 32.88
CA MET A 5 -21.86 -7.07 32.29
C MET A 5 -22.16 -7.37 30.81
N SER A 6 -23.34 -7.00 30.30
CA SER A 6 -23.71 -7.23 28.88
C SER A 6 -23.06 -6.22 27.92
N ILE A 7 -22.84 -4.99 28.38
CA ILE A 7 -22.27 -3.92 27.54
C ILE A 7 -20.79 -4.17 27.19
N SER A 8 -20.05 -4.90 28.04
CA SER A 8 -18.63 -5.19 27.78
C SER A 8 -18.43 -6.32 26.77
N SER A 9 -19.24 -7.38 26.82
CA SER A 9 -19.13 -8.52 25.89
C SER A 9 -19.60 -8.14 24.49
N GLU A 10 -20.71 -7.38 24.37
CA GLU A 10 -21.22 -6.90 23.08
C GLU A 10 -20.21 -5.98 22.38
N LYS A 11 -19.57 -5.07 23.13
CA LYS A 11 -18.51 -4.20 22.58
C LYS A 11 -17.28 -5.00 22.14
N ILE A 12 -16.90 -6.04 22.89
CA ILE A 12 -15.78 -6.91 22.50
C ILE A 12 -16.12 -7.68 21.23
N CYS A 13 -17.34 -8.21 21.11
CA CYS A 13 -17.80 -8.95 19.94
C CYS A 13 -17.88 -8.06 18.69
N GLN A 14 -18.48 -6.87 18.83
CA GLN A 14 -18.56 -5.87 17.75
C GLN A 14 -17.17 -5.40 17.29
N ASN A 15 -16.24 -5.19 18.23
CA ASN A 15 -14.86 -4.82 17.90
C ASN A 15 -14.14 -5.94 17.15
N LEU A 16 -14.38 -7.21 17.51
CA LEU A 16 -13.80 -8.37 16.83
C LEU A 16 -14.35 -8.53 15.40
N GLU A 17 -15.66 -8.41 15.24
CA GLU A 17 -16.35 -8.50 13.95
C GLU A 17 -15.97 -7.36 13.00
N MET A 18 -15.87 -6.13 13.50
CA MET A 18 -15.38 -4.99 12.73
C MET A 18 -13.94 -5.18 12.27
N ASN A 19 -13.07 -5.72 13.14
CA ASN A 19 -11.68 -5.98 12.79
C ASN A 19 -11.59 -7.05 11.68
N ASN A 20 -12.42 -8.10 11.76
CA ASN A 20 -12.48 -9.15 10.76
C ASN A 20 -12.94 -8.61 9.39
N MET A 21 -13.91 -7.71 9.36
CA MET A 21 -14.38 -7.10 8.11
C MET A 21 -13.32 -6.19 7.48
N CYS A 22 -12.68 -5.32 8.28
CA CYS A 22 -11.57 -4.48 7.79
C CYS A 22 -10.42 -5.34 7.24
N ASN A 23 -10.08 -6.43 7.91
CA ASN A 23 -9.02 -7.33 7.47
C ASN A 23 -9.34 -7.99 6.14
N ARG A 24 -10.58 -8.45 5.96
CA ARG A 24 -11.06 -9.03 4.68
C ARG A 24 -11.00 -8.02 3.54
N LEU A 25 -11.40 -6.78 3.77
CA LEU A 25 -11.33 -5.72 2.76
C LEU A 25 -9.89 -5.44 2.34
N ILE A 26 -8.96 -5.39 3.29
CA ILE A 26 -7.52 -5.22 3.03
C ILE A 26 -6.96 -6.41 2.25
N ASP A 27 -7.31 -7.64 2.63
CA ASP A 27 -6.86 -8.84 1.91
C ASP A 27 -7.35 -8.84 0.45
N CYS A 28 -8.63 -8.50 0.22
CA CYS A 28 -9.18 -8.38 -1.14
C CYS A 28 -8.51 -7.24 -1.92
N TYR A 29 -8.22 -6.11 -1.26
CA TYR A 29 -7.52 -4.99 -1.87
C TYR A 29 -6.12 -5.37 -2.33
N ILE A 30 -5.35 -6.04 -1.48
CA ILE A 30 -4.00 -6.49 -1.83
C ILE A 30 -4.06 -7.46 -3.01
N ALA A 31 -5.05 -8.34 -3.03
CA ALA A 31 -5.19 -9.32 -4.09
C ALA A 31 -5.55 -8.69 -5.46
N THR A 32 -6.36 -7.63 -5.45
CA THR A 32 -6.94 -7.02 -6.67
C THR A 32 -6.19 -5.78 -7.17
N THR A 33 -5.33 -5.18 -6.36
CA THR A 33 -4.64 -3.92 -6.68
C THR A 33 -3.25 -4.17 -7.24
N GLU A 34 -2.92 -3.50 -8.34
CA GLU A 34 -1.54 -3.47 -8.83
C GLU A 34 -0.72 -2.42 -8.07
N PHE A 35 0.29 -2.89 -7.32
CA PHE A 35 1.18 -2.00 -6.58
C PHE A 35 2.37 -1.56 -7.43
N PRO A 36 2.83 -0.30 -7.29
CA PRO A 36 4.11 0.13 -7.83
C PRO A 36 5.29 -0.66 -7.24
N THR A 37 6.40 -0.70 -7.96
CA THR A 37 7.62 -1.44 -7.57
C THR A 37 8.15 -1.07 -6.18
N HIS A 38 8.10 0.20 -5.82
CA HIS A 38 8.55 0.70 -4.52
C HIS A 38 7.69 0.20 -3.33
N PHE A 39 6.45 -0.25 -3.59
CA PHE A 39 5.61 -0.94 -2.61
C PHE A 39 5.77 -2.47 -2.64
N ARG A 40 6.06 -3.08 -3.81
CA ARG A 40 6.13 -4.55 -3.97
C ARG A 40 7.14 -5.24 -3.06
N CYS A 41 8.27 -4.59 -2.76
CA CYS A 41 9.32 -5.16 -1.91
C CYS A 41 8.99 -5.14 -0.40
N LEU A 42 7.82 -4.64 -0.02
CA LEU A 42 7.41 -4.49 1.38
C LEU A 42 6.42 -5.60 1.77
N ASN A 43 6.37 -5.90 3.08
CA ASN A 43 5.28 -6.72 3.63
C ASN A 43 4.00 -5.88 3.74
N LEU A 44 3.36 -5.63 2.59
CA LEU A 44 2.21 -4.73 2.45
C LEU A 44 1.04 -5.14 3.33
N ARG A 45 0.76 -6.44 3.43
CA ARG A 45 -0.29 -6.96 4.30
C ARG A 45 -0.07 -6.58 5.75
N TYR A 46 1.14 -6.81 6.25
CA TYR A 46 1.50 -6.42 7.61
C TYR A 46 1.40 -4.91 7.81
N LEU A 47 1.94 -4.11 6.88
CA LEU A 47 1.91 -2.64 6.98
C LEU A 47 0.48 -2.08 6.93
N LEU A 48 -0.38 -2.64 6.08
CA LEU A 48 -1.77 -2.22 5.95
C LEU A 48 -2.55 -2.57 7.23
N PHE A 49 -2.42 -3.79 7.76
CA PHE A 49 -3.04 -4.17 9.03
C PHE A 49 -2.51 -3.36 10.21
N GLN A 50 -1.20 -3.13 10.27
CA GLN A 50 -0.60 -2.32 11.32
C GLN A 50 -1.15 -0.90 11.28
N THR A 51 -1.20 -0.28 10.10
CA THR A 51 -1.73 1.09 9.93
C THR A 51 -3.21 1.17 10.30
N GLN A 52 -4.01 0.20 9.85
CA GLN A 52 -5.43 0.10 10.19
C GLN A 52 -5.64 0.03 11.71
N LYS A 53 -4.83 -0.77 12.40
CA LYS A 53 -4.90 -0.98 13.85
C LYS A 53 -4.38 0.23 14.65
N GLU A 54 -3.25 0.80 14.26
CA GLU A 54 -2.65 1.98 14.90
C GLU A 54 -3.60 3.17 14.89
N LEU A 55 -4.36 3.33 13.80
CA LEU A 55 -5.35 4.38 13.64
C LEU A 55 -6.76 3.97 14.05
N SER A 56 -6.98 2.70 14.45
CA SER A 56 -8.30 2.16 14.81
C SER A 56 -9.37 2.55 13.78
N LEU A 57 -9.11 2.24 12.50
CA LEU A 57 -10.03 2.59 11.42
C LEU A 57 -11.26 1.70 11.45
N SER A 58 -12.44 2.33 11.41
CA SER A 58 -13.71 1.66 11.11
C SER A 58 -13.73 1.14 9.68
N VAL A 59 -14.76 0.34 9.36
CA VAL A 59 -14.94 -0.23 8.02
C VAL A 59 -15.03 0.88 6.96
N VAL A 60 -15.82 1.92 7.21
CA VAL A 60 -16.00 3.03 6.26
C VAL A 60 -14.71 3.82 6.08
N GLU A 61 -13.99 4.10 7.18
CA GLU A 61 -12.69 4.77 7.13
C GLU A 61 -11.64 3.92 6.40
N THR A 62 -11.68 2.59 6.56
CA THR A 62 -10.78 1.66 5.86
C THR A 62 -11.04 1.71 4.36
N VAL A 63 -12.31 1.64 3.91
CA VAL A 63 -12.63 1.77 2.48
C VAL A 63 -12.18 3.12 1.93
N GLY A 64 -12.47 4.21 2.65
CA GLY A 64 -12.04 5.55 2.26
C GLY A 64 -10.53 5.70 2.17
N TRP A 65 -9.81 5.07 3.10
CA TRP A 65 -8.35 5.02 3.08
C TRP A 65 -7.82 4.31 1.84
N LEU A 66 -8.36 3.14 1.51
CA LEU A 66 -7.93 2.39 0.32
C LEU A 66 -8.19 3.17 -0.98
N ILE A 67 -9.29 3.94 -1.06
CA ILE A 67 -9.53 4.87 -2.18
C ILE A 67 -8.43 5.94 -2.25
N LEU A 68 -8.10 6.59 -1.13
CA LEU A 68 -7.04 7.60 -1.10
C LEU A 68 -5.67 7.03 -1.44
N LEU A 69 -5.40 5.78 -1.04
CA LEU A 69 -4.17 5.08 -1.34
C LEU A 69 -4.04 4.87 -2.85
N GLU A 70 -5.08 4.41 -3.55
CA GLU A 70 -5.06 4.25 -5.02
C GLU A 70 -4.99 5.58 -5.77
N GLU A 71 -5.79 6.56 -5.34
CA GLU A 71 -5.96 7.81 -6.10
C GLU A 71 -4.75 8.73 -5.96
N ILE A 72 -4.09 8.70 -4.80
CA ILE A 72 -2.96 9.57 -4.48
C ILE A 72 -1.73 8.75 -4.09
N GLY A 73 -1.86 7.92 -3.05
CA GLY A 73 -0.70 7.35 -2.34
C GLY A 73 0.24 6.53 -3.22
N LEU A 74 -0.31 5.62 -4.03
CA LEU A 74 0.48 4.75 -4.92
C LEU A 74 1.17 5.52 -6.06
N LYS A 75 0.75 6.76 -6.34
CA LYS A 75 1.34 7.59 -7.40
C LYS A 75 2.56 8.40 -6.91
N ILE A 76 2.84 8.39 -5.61
CA ILE A 76 3.91 9.18 -4.99
C ILE A 76 5.14 8.30 -4.75
N GLU A 77 6.21 8.52 -5.52
CA GLU A 77 7.46 7.75 -5.35
C GLU A 77 8.47 8.44 -4.41
N SER A 78 8.32 9.75 -4.19
CA SER A 78 9.29 10.58 -3.45
C SER A 78 9.20 10.42 -1.93
N ILE A 79 8.16 9.77 -1.42
CA ILE A 79 7.90 9.62 0.02
C ILE A 79 8.04 8.15 0.38
N ASN A 80 8.59 7.87 1.57
CA ASN A 80 8.65 6.50 2.07
C ASN A 80 7.24 5.87 2.09
N PRO A 81 7.05 4.67 1.50
CA PRO A 81 5.78 3.97 1.46
C PRO A 81 5.06 3.88 2.81
N LYS A 82 5.79 3.69 3.91
CA LYS A 82 5.22 3.63 5.26
C LYS A 82 4.55 4.94 5.66
N TYR A 83 5.16 6.08 5.33
CA TYR A 83 4.57 7.39 5.58
C TYR A 83 3.38 7.66 4.67
N ILE A 84 3.42 7.21 3.41
CA ILE A 84 2.27 7.30 2.50
C ILE A 84 1.06 6.57 3.08
N LEU A 85 1.24 5.34 3.59
CA LEU A 85 0.18 4.57 4.22
C LEU A 85 -0.42 5.32 5.43
N LEU A 86 0.43 5.85 6.30
CA LEU A 86 0.00 6.64 7.46
C LEU A 86 -0.73 7.93 7.04
N TYR A 87 -0.18 8.70 6.10
CA TYR A 87 -0.77 9.96 5.66
C TYR A 87 -2.13 9.78 5.01
N THR A 88 -2.25 8.81 4.11
CA THR A 88 -3.53 8.50 3.45
C THR A 88 -4.56 8.00 4.46
N ALA A 89 -4.17 7.19 5.45
CA ALA A 89 -5.06 6.70 6.50
C ALA A 89 -5.54 7.83 7.44
N ILE A 90 -4.62 8.69 7.87
CA ILE A 90 -4.91 9.88 8.69
C ILE A 90 -5.88 10.79 7.95
N LYS A 91 -5.67 10.99 6.65
CA LYS A 91 -6.54 11.82 5.79
C LYS A 91 -7.92 11.22 5.66
N ALA A 92 -8.04 9.92 5.41
CA ALA A 92 -9.35 9.23 5.36
C ALA A 92 -10.11 9.38 6.68
N LYS A 93 -9.43 9.15 7.81
CA LYS A 93 -10.01 9.32 9.14
C LYS A 93 -10.48 10.75 9.39
N LYS A 94 -9.72 11.75 8.93
CA LYS A 94 -10.11 13.16 9.03
C LYS A 94 -11.31 13.54 8.16
N ILE A 95 -11.48 12.90 7.00
CA ILE A 95 -12.58 13.20 6.07
C ILE A 95 -13.86 12.47 6.50
N LEU A 96 -13.76 11.20 6.93
CA LEU A 96 -14.92 10.32 7.11
C LEU A 96 -15.30 10.05 8.56
N GLY A 97 -14.42 10.37 9.50
CA GLY A 97 -14.62 10.09 10.91
C GLY A 97 -14.32 11.30 11.79
N ASN A 98 -14.54 11.10 13.10
CA ASN A 98 -14.06 12.05 14.09
C ASN A 98 -12.63 11.70 14.46
N VAL A 99 -11.70 12.58 14.08
CA VAL A 99 -10.32 12.54 14.55
C VAL A 99 -10.30 12.59 16.07
N THR A 100 -9.87 11.50 16.71
CA THR A 100 -9.65 11.49 18.15
C THR A 100 -8.27 12.06 18.42
N LYS A 101 -8.20 13.18 19.16
CA LYS A 101 -6.91 13.81 19.58
C LYS A 101 -5.92 12.80 20.18
N ARG A 102 -6.45 11.73 20.80
CA ARG A 102 -5.68 10.61 21.38
C ARG A 102 -4.88 9.81 20.34
N GLU A 103 -5.45 9.49 19.19
CA GLU A 103 -4.79 8.68 18.15
C GLU A 103 -3.62 9.45 17.53
N TYR A 104 -3.83 10.75 17.30
CA TYR A 104 -2.78 11.65 16.84
C TYR A 104 -1.64 11.80 17.85
N PHE A 105 -1.96 11.91 19.13
CA PHE A 105 -0.95 11.96 20.19
C PHE A 105 -0.11 10.68 20.23
N ASN A 106 -0.76 9.52 20.16
CA ASN A 106 -0.06 8.23 20.12
C ASN A 106 0.85 8.10 18.90
N LEU A 107 0.38 8.52 17.71
CA LEU A 107 1.19 8.51 16.50
C LEU A 107 2.36 9.49 16.58
N GLN A 108 2.19 10.66 17.20
CA GLN A 108 3.26 11.62 17.39
C GLN A 108 4.36 11.09 18.33
N MET A 109 4.00 10.30 19.34
CA MET A 109 4.97 9.64 20.22
C MET A 109 5.84 8.62 19.48
N ILE A 110 5.26 7.91 18.50
CA ILE A 110 5.97 6.90 17.69
C ILE A 110 6.73 7.57 16.53
N TYR A 111 6.15 8.61 15.94
CA TYR A 111 6.66 9.32 14.78
C TYR A 111 6.65 10.85 15.02
N PRO A 112 7.71 11.41 15.64
CA PRO A 112 7.72 12.79 16.12
C PRO A 112 7.50 13.86 15.03
N SER A 113 8.00 13.63 13.82
CA SER A 113 7.86 14.57 12.70
C SER A 113 6.57 14.38 11.88
N LEU A 114 5.86 13.25 12.07
CA LEU A 114 4.77 12.81 11.21
C LEU A 114 3.71 13.89 11.00
N LEU A 115 3.34 14.59 12.08
CA LEU A 115 2.31 15.62 12.02
C LEU A 115 2.71 16.87 11.26
N LYS A 116 3.99 17.25 11.35
CA LYS A 116 4.51 18.41 10.61
C LYS A 116 4.56 18.09 9.13
N ASP A 117 5.09 16.93 8.80
CA ASP A 117 5.25 16.44 7.42
C ASP A 117 3.87 16.17 6.79
N PHE A 118 2.94 15.58 7.54
CA PHE A 118 1.56 15.38 7.12
C PHE A 118 0.84 16.69 6.81
N LYS A 119 1.05 17.75 7.60
CA LYS A 119 0.42 19.06 7.33
C LYS A 119 0.91 19.66 6.01
N VAL A 120 2.20 19.51 5.69
CA VAL A 120 2.77 19.98 4.42
C VAL A 120 2.21 19.14 3.28
N TRP A 121 2.37 17.82 3.37
CA TRP A 121 1.86 16.87 2.37
C TRP A 121 0.37 17.06 2.10
N SER A 122 -0.43 17.19 3.16
CA SER A 122 -1.88 17.33 3.06
C SER A 122 -2.28 18.61 2.34
N LYS A 123 -1.52 19.71 2.44
CA LYS A 123 -1.81 20.94 1.70
C LYS A 123 -1.52 20.79 0.21
N GLU A 124 -0.42 20.12 -0.14
CA GLU A 124 0.03 19.93 -1.52
C GLU A 124 -0.83 18.92 -2.29
N THR A 125 -1.38 17.93 -1.59
CA THR A 125 -2.22 16.86 -2.18
C THR A 125 -3.71 17.04 -1.88
N LEU A 126 -4.15 18.22 -1.43
CA LEU A 126 -5.56 18.45 -1.14
C LEU A 126 -6.37 18.63 -2.44
N THR A 127 -7.02 17.56 -2.86
CA THR A 127 -8.16 17.64 -3.77
C THR A 127 -9.41 17.28 -2.98
N ASP A 128 -10.28 18.27 -2.77
CA ASP A 128 -11.58 18.04 -2.15
C ASP A 128 -12.44 17.17 -3.08
N GLY A 129 -13.29 16.31 -2.50
CA GLY A 129 -14.24 15.49 -3.26
C GLY A 129 -13.72 14.16 -3.80
N ILE A 130 -12.49 13.74 -3.47
CA ILE A 130 -11.98 12.41 -3.87
C ILE A 130 -12.88 11.29 -3.32
N ILE A 131 -13.34 11.44 -2.09
CA ILE A 131 -14.23 10.47 -1.44
C ILE A 131 -15.65 10.98 -1.56
N SER A 132 -16.45 10.30 -2.38
CA SER A 132 -17.92 10.49 -2.46
C SER A 132 -18.64 9.25 -1.96
N ILE A 133 -19.88 9.40 -1.48
CA ILE A 133 -20.72 8.27 -1.04
C ILE A 133 -20.83 7.21 -2.14
N LYS A 134 -20.97 7.65 -3.40
CA LYS A 134 -21.02 6.75 -4.56
C LYS A 134 -19.71 5.97 -4.75
N LYS A 135 -18.55 6.63 -4.61
CA LYS A 135 -17.23 5.96 -4.68
C LYS A 135 -17.03 4.99 -3.52
N LEU A 136 -17.43 5.36 -2.30
CA LEU A 136 -17.38 4.48 -1.13
C LEU A 136 -18.22 3.23 -1.34
N GLY A 137 -19.48 3.39 -1.75
CA GLY A 137 -20.38 2.26 -2.01
C GLY A 137 -19.83 1.34 -3.09
N LYS A 138 -19.38 1.90 -4.22
CA LYS A 138 -18.77 1.13 -5.32
C LYS A 138 -17.54 0.34 -4.83
N LYS A 139 -16.60 1.01 -4.17
CA LYS A 139 -15.36 0.37 -3.70
C LYS A 139 -15.64 -0.70 -2.65
N PHE A 140 -16.58 -0.45 -1.74
CA PHE A 140 -16.98 -1.45 -0.75
C PHE A 140 -17.58 -2.70 -1.42
N SER A 141 -18.43 -2.54 -2.43
CA SER A 141 -18.97 -3.68 -3.19
C SER A 141 -17.89 -4.47 -3.93
N GLU A 142 -16.89 -3.79 -4.51
CA GLU A 142 -15.75 -4.43 -5.18
C GLU A 142 -14.87 -5.24 -4.21
N LEU A 143 -14.71 -4.75 -2.98
CA LEU A 143 -13.85 -5.39 -1.97
C LEU A 143 -14.60 -6.41 -1.10
N ASN A 144 -15.93 -6.29 -0.99
CA ASN A 144 -16.78 -7.22 -0.24
C ASN A 144 -17.22 -8.40 -1.12
N LEU A 145 -16.25 -9.07 -1.74
CA LEU A 145 -16.53 -10.26 -2.54
C LEU A 145 -17.00 -11.40 -1.61
N PRO A 146 -17.95 -12.24 -2.08
CA PRO A 146 -18.38 -13.40 -1.34
C PRO A 146 -17.19 -14.34 -1.09
N PRO A 147 -17.12 -15.00 0.09
CA PRO A 147 -15.98 -15.81 0.50
C PRO A 147 -15.64 -16.98 -0.44
N ASN A 148 -16.51 -17.29 -1.40
CA ASN A 148 -16.33 -18.34 -2.40
C ASN A 148 -15.59 -17.87 -3.66
N GLN A 149 -15.42 -16.56 -3.85
CA GLN A 149 -14.56 -16.01 -4.90
C GLN A 149 -13.15 -15.87 -4.33
N ASN A 150 -12.41 -16.97 -4.34
CA ASN A 150 -11.00 -17.01 -3.98
C ASN A 150 -10.18 -16.18 -4.99
N VAL A 151 -10.10 -14.87 -4.78
CA VAL A 151 -9.12 -14.02 -5.44
C VAL A 151 -7.78 -14.25 -4.73
N ILE A 152 -7.22 -15.45 -4.88
CA ILE A 152 -5.88 -15.74 -4.42
C ILE A 152 -4.93 -15.11 -5.43
N ASN A 153 -4.37 -13.96 -5.08
CA ASN A 153 -3.25 -13.41 -5.84
C ASN A 153 -2.03 -14.31 -5.59
N TYR A 154 -1.82 -15.24 -6.52
CA TYR A 154 -0.76 -16.25 -6.45
C TYR A 154 0.63 -15.60 -6.33
N ASN A 155 0.83 -14.44 -6.98
CA ASN A 155 2.10 -13.71 -6.92
C ASN A 155 2.37 -13.17 -5.52
N PHE A 156 1.35 -12.66 -4.82
CA PHE A 156 1.49 -12.24 -3.41
C PHE A 156 1.85 -13.42 -2.50
N TYR A 157 1.21 -14.58 -2.70
CA TYR A 157 1.51 -15.77 -1.89
C TYR A 157 2.91 -16.31 -2.16
N VAL A 158 3.34 -16.32 -3.41
CA VAL A 158 4.71 -16.69 -3.80
C VAL A 158 5.71 -15.74 -3.16
N ASP A 159 5.52 -14.42 -3.27
CA ASP A 159 6.43 -13.44 -2.65
C ASP A 159 6.43 -13.51 -1.11
N TYR A 160 5.27 -13.77 -0.50
CA TYR A 160 5.17 -13.95 0.96
C TYR A 160 5.84 -15.24 1.43
N VAL A 161 5.64 -16.36 0.72
CA VAL A 161 6.25 -17.64 1.07
C VAL A 161 7.76 -17.57 0.85
N LEU A 162 8.19 -17.10 -0.32
CA LEU A 162 9.61 -16.94 -0.64
C LEU A 162 10.30 -15.93 0.30
N GLY A 163 9.66 -14.80 0.62
CA GLY A 163 10.21 -13.79 1.52
C GLY A 163 10.35 -14.23 2.99
N ASN A 164 9.58 -15.24 3.42
CA ASN A 164 9.63 -15.80 4.78
C ASN A 164 10.52 -17.05 4.91
N VAL A 165 10.96 -17.65 3.80
CA VAL A 165 11.93 -18.75 3.81
C VAL A 165 13.32 -18.17 4.09
N ARG A 166 13.95 -18.60 5.18
CA ARG A 166 15.27 -18.12 5.63
C ARG A 166 16.34 -18.22 4.52
N GLU A 167 16.27 -19.27 3.72
CA GLU A 167 17.21 -19.58 2.63
C GLU A 167 17.06 -18.62 1.43
N TYR A 168 15.83 -18.20 1.11
CA TYR A 168 15.54 -17.26 0.02
C TYR A 168 15.91 -15.82 0.36
N LYS A 169 15.75 -15.44 1.64
CA LYS A 169 16.15 -14.13 2.15
C LYS A 169 17.66 -13.87 1.97
N SER A 170 18.49 -14.90 2.14
CA SER A 170 19.92 -14.86 1.83
C SER A 170 20.20 -14.67 0.33
N TYR A 171 19.41 -15.27 -0.56
CA TYR A 171 19.57 -15.15 -2.02
C TYR A 171 19.23 -13.74 -2.52
N LEU A 172 18.14 -13.14 -2.05
CA LEU A 172 17.77 -11.76 -2.38
C LEU A 172 18.79 -10.73 -1.86
N LEU A 173 19.36 -10.96 -0.67
CA LEU A 173 20.43 -10.13 -0.12
C LEU A 173 21.76 -10.30 -0.89
N LEU A 174 21.99 -11.45 -1.51
CA LEU A 174 23.14 -11.71 -2.40
C LEU A 174 22.96 -11.00 -3.75
N GLU A 175 21.77 -11.01 -4.35
CA GLU A 175 21.47 -10.26 -5.58
C GLU A 175 21.55 -8.74 -5.39
N GLN A 176 21.09 -8.22 -4.25
CA GLN A 176 21.23 -6.79 -3.91
C GLN A 176 22.68 -6.36 -3.67
N LYS A 177 23.56 -7.28 -3.25
CA LYS A 177 25.01 -7.02 -3.16
C LYS A 177 25.72 -7.14 -4.50
N ASN A 178 25.16 -7.91 -5.44
CA ASN A 178 25.72 -8.12 -6.77
C ASN A 178 25.24 -7.11 -7.83
N SER A 179 24.18 -6.35 -7.53
CA SER A 179 23.82 -5.16 -8.31
C SER A 179 24.80 -4.03 -7.99
N LYS A 180 25.94 -4.08 -8.68
CA LYS A 180 26.94 -3.00 -8.70
C LYS A 180 26.24 -1.66 -8.96
N PRO A 181 26.65 -0.57 -8.30
CA PRO A 181 26.12 0.75 -8.60
C PRO A 181 26.39 1.06 -10.08
N TYR A 182 25.34 1.38 -10.81
CA TYR A 182 25.41 1.84 -12.19
C TYR A 182 26.26 3.12 -12.23
N LYS A 183 27.56 2.99 -12.49
CA LYS A 183 28.44 4.15 -12.70
C LYS A 183 27.96 4.86 -13.96
N LYS A 184 27.41 6.06 -13.79
CA LYS A 184 27.29 7.05 -14.88
C LYS A 184 28.68 7.21 -15.52
N ARG A 185 28.88 6.67 -16.72
CA ARG A 185 30.02 7.05 -17.56
C ARG A 185 29.67 8.37 -18.23
N GLN A 186 30.35 9.42 -17.80
CA GLN A 186 30.54 10.59 -18.65
C GLN A 186 31.43 10.21 -19.84
N ILE A 187 31.17 10.92 -20.94
CA ILE A 187 31.49 10.68 -22.35
C ILE A 187 33.00 10.84 -22.65
N HIS A 188 33.57 10.00 -23.53
CA HIS A 188 34.55 10.46 -24.52
C HIS A 188 34.67 9.50 -25.72
N ASN A 189 34.59 10.10 -26.92
CA ASN A 189 34.80 9.52 -28.25
C ASN A 189 36.04 8.63 -28.35
N VAL A 190 35.87 7.38 -28.82
CA VAL A 190 36.83 6.69 -29.69
C VAL A 190 36.02 5.88 -30.71
N SER A 191 36.29 6.19 -31.97
CA SER A 191 35.84 5.48 -33.17
C SER A 191 36.12 3.98 -33.06
N ASP A 192 35.09 3.15 -33.24
CA ASP A 192 35.24 1.91 -34.01
C ASP A 192 33.96 1.57 -34.73
N ARG A 193 34.14 1.24 -36.00
CA ARG A 193 33.13 1.14 -37.06
C ARG A 193 32.36 -0.17 -36.92
N ASN A 194 31.06 -0.09 -36.70
CA ASN A 194 30.12 -1.12 -37.12
C ASN A 194 29.18 -0.48 -38.15
N VAL A 195 29.65 -0.42 -39.40
CA VAL A 195 28.80 -0.12 -40.55
C VAL A 195 27.99 -1.38 -40.79
N ILE A 196 26.68 -1.30 -40.57
CA ILE A 196 25.72 -2.32 -40.97
C ILE A 196 25.67 -2.28 -42.50
N ASP A 197 25.98 -3.40 -43.17
CA ASP A 197 25.95 -3.50 -44.62
C ASP A 197 24.49 -3.71 -45.07
N GLU A 198 23.87 -2.64 -45.58
CA GLU A 198 22.47 -2.61 -46.00
C GLU A 198 22.15 -3.51 -47.21
N ARG A 199 23.15 -4.21 -47.79
CA ARG A 199 22.95 -5.15 -48.91
C ARG A 199 22.66 -6.59 -48.51
N GLU A 200 22.57 -6.89 -47.22
CA GLU A 200 22.25 -8.26 -46.76
C GLU A 200 20.78 -8.65 -47.04
N PHE A 201 19.88 -7.68 -47.23
CA PHE A 201 18.46 -7.92 -47.46
C PHE A 201 18.06 -8.25 -48.91
N GLU A 202 18.98 -8.16 -49.89
CA GLU A 202 18.68 -8.45 -51.30
C GLU A 202 18.90 -9.92 -51.70
N ARG A 203 19.34 -10.80 -50.79
CA ARG A 203 19.67 -12.21 -51.11
C ARG A 203 18.58 -13.23 -50.77
N ILE A 204 17.40 -12.80 -50.33
CA ILE A 204 16.36 -13.73 -49.87
C ILE A 204 15.38 -14.13 -50.99
N ASP A 205 15.31 -13.40 -52.11
CA ASP A 205 14.36 -13.70 -53.20
C ASP A 205 15.03 -13.95 -54.58
N ASN A 206 15.90 -14.97 -54.67
CA ASN A 206 16.27 -15.60 -55.95
C ASN A 206 16.31 -17.13 -55.82
#